data_AF-A0A3D5PNN8-F1
#
_entry.id   AF-A0A3D5PNN8-F1
#
_cell.length_a   1.000
_cell.length_b   1.000
_cell.length_c   1.000
_cell.angle_alpha   90.00
_cell.angle_beta   90.00
_cell.angle_gamma   90.00
#
_symmetry.space_group_name_H-M   'P 1'
#
loop_
_entity.id
_entity.type
_entity.pdbx_description
1 polymer ?
#
loop_
_entity_poly.entity_id
_entity_poly.type
_entity_poly.pdbx_seq_one_letter_code
_entity_poly.pdbx_strand_id
1 'polypeptide(L)'
;MSSARRARLLNNMALKEQARLPQFIQRQNALRSEIAELVALLERIKQLREDASLQKVQHAQKLQTNRWYELRLIEEAQTLQNKLDFLRVEMSNISALIVQMSHKQKVVAGKAQDALKAMREELEIKVDLEQANYQRLPSS
;
A
#
# COMPACT_ATOMS: atom_id res chain seq x y z
N MET A 1 -21.49 21.84 -16.00
CA MET A 1 -20.79 22.06 -14.70
C MET A 1 -19.80 23.20 -14.88
N SER A 2 -19.67 24.15 -13.94
CA SER A 2 -18.67 25.22 -14.07
C SER A 2 -17.24 24.71 -13.87
N SER A 3 -16.28 25.28 -14.60
CA SER A 3 -14.84 24.91 -14.55
C SER A 3 -14.29 24.95 -13.11
N ALA A 4 -14.66 25.97 -12.33
CA ALA A 4 -14.31 26.12 -10.91
C ALA A 4 -14.85 25.02 -9.99
N ARG A 5 -16.03 24.46 -10.31
CA ARG A 5 -16.63 23.36 -9.52
C ARG A 5 -15.92 22.04 -9.83
N ARG A 6 -15.52 21.82 -11.08
CA ARG A 6 -14.75 20.64 -11.51
C ARG A 6 -13.35 20.62 -10.89
N ALA A 7 -12.63 21.74 -10.92
CA ALA A 7 -11.30 21.86 -10.32
C ALA A 7 -11.30 21.55 -8.81
N ARG A 8 -12.27 22.11 -8.06
CA ARG A 8 -12.43 21.82 -6.62
C ARG A 8 -12.72 20.35 -6.34
N LEU A 9 -13.58 19.71 -7.15
CA LEU A 9 -13.95 18.31 -6.95
C LEU A 9 -12.73 17.38 -7.18
N LEU A 10 -11.95 17.62 -8.24
CA LEU A 10 -10.73 16.88 -8.52
C LEU A 10 -9.68 17.08 -7.42
N ASN A 11 -9.49 18.30 -6.93
CA ASN A 11 -8.56 18.55 -5.82
C ASN A 11 -8.98 17.80 -4.55
N ASN A 12 -10.26 17.85 -4.18
CA ASN A 12 -10.79 17.09 -3.04
C ASN A 12 -10.60 15.57 -3.20
N MET A 13 -10.73 15.05 -4.42
CA MET A 13 -10.44 13.64 -4.70
C MET A 13 -8.96 13.31 -4.51
N ALA A 14 -8.04 14.15 -5.01
CA ALA A 14 -6.60 13.95 -4.81
C ALA A 14 -6.22 13.96 -3.32
N LEU A 15 -6.76 14.92 -2.56
CA LEU A 15 -6.54 15.03 -1.11
C LEU A 15 -7.07 13.80 -0.36
N LYS A 16 -8.24 13.27 -0.74
CA LYS A 16 -8.79 12.05 -0.15
C LYS A 16 -7.91 10.83 -0.40
N GLU A 17 -7.37 10.67 -1.61
CA GLU A 17 -6.45 9.56 -1.91
C GLU A 17 -5.13 9.72 -1.13
N GLN A 18 -4.60 10.95 -1.06
CA GLN A 18 -3.40 11.27 -0.29
C GLN A 18 -3.56 10.95 1.21
N ALA A 19 -4.71 11.29 1.79
CA ALA A 19 -4.97 11.06 3.22
C ALA A 19 -5.06 9.56 3.58
N ARG A 20 -5.39 8.70 2.61
CA ARG A 20 -5.53 7.25 2.84
C ARG A 20 -4.21 6.49 2.67
N LEU A 21 -3.28 6.98 1.85
CA LEU A 21 -1.98 6.34 1.59
C LEU A 21 -1.18 5.98 2.87
N PRO A 22 -1.07 6.87 3.89
CA PRO A 22 -0.32 6.56 5.10
C PRO A 22 -0.79 5.29 5.82
N GLN A 23 -2.10 5.04 5.84
CA GLN A 23 -2.67 3.85 6.51
C GLN A 23 -2.22 2.55 5.82
N PHE A 24 -2.17 2.56 4.48
CA PHE A 24 -1.69 1.41 3.72
C PHE A 24 -0.19 1.19 3.88
N ILE A 25 0.61 2.27 3.92
CA ILE A 25 2.05 2.20 4.16
C ILE A 25 2.33 1.64 5.57
N GLN A 26 1.60 2.11 6.59
CA GLN A 26 1.70 1.57 7.96
C GLN A 26 1.38 0.08 7.99
N ARG A 27 0.29 -0.35 7.35
CA ARG A 27 -0.08 -1.77 7.25
C ARG A 27 0.99 -2.59 6.52
N GLN A 28 1.56 -2.06 5.44
CA GLN A 28 2.66 -2.71 4.72
C GLN A 28 3.87 -2.92 5.64
N ASN A 29 4.25 -1.90 6.42
CA ASN A 29 5.38 -2.01 7.35
C ASN A 29 5.11 -3.02 8.47
N ALA A 30 3.90 -3.03 9.03
CA ALA A 30 3.51 -4.02 10.04
C ALA A 30 3.61 -5.45 9.50
N LEU A 31 3.06 -5.70 8.30
CA LEU A 31 3.16 -7.00 7.64
C LEU A 31 4.61 -7.40 7.34
N ARG A 32 5.50 -6.44 7.03
CA ARG A 32 6.93 -6.73 6.81
C ARG A 32 7.59 -7.23 8.08
N SER A 33 7.31 -6.60 9.23
CA SER A 33 7.81 -7.04 10.53
C SER A 33 7.32 -8.44 10.85
N GLU A 34 6.02 -8.68 10.73
CA GLU A 34 5.42 -9.98 11.05
C GLU A 34 5.95 -11.10 10.14
N ILE A 35 6.12 -10.84 8.84
CA ILE A 35 6.75 -11.78 7.91
C ILE A 35 8.19 -12.09 8.33
N ALA A 36 8.98 -11.07 8.70
CA ALA A 36 10.36 -11.26 9.12
C ALA A 36 10.45 -12.11 10.40
N GLU A 37 9.57 -11.86 11.36
CA GLU A 37 9.47 -12.63 12.60
C GLU A 37 9.10 -14.10 12.33
N LEU A 38 8.12 -14.36 11.45
CA LEU A 38 7.74 -15.73 11.08
C LEU A 38 8.85 -16.48 10.36
N VAL A 39 9.58 -15.80 9.47
CA VAL A 39 10.75 -16.39 8.79
C VAL A 39 11.83 -16.77 9.81
N ALA A 40 12.13 -15.88 10.75
CA ALA A 40 13.10 -16.16 11.82
C ALA A 40 12.65 -17.34 12.71
N LEU A 41 11.37 -17.41 13.07
CA LEU A 41 10.81 -18.48 13.88
C LEU A 41 10.87 -19.84 13.15
N LEU A 42 10.53 -19.87 11.86
CA LEU A 42 10.62 -21.08 11.03
C LEU A 42 12.06 -21.57 10.93
N GLU A 43 13.03 -20.67 10.72
CA GLU A 43 14.45 -21.05 10.69
C GLU A 43 14.90 -21.58 12.05
N ARG A 44 14.43 -20.99 13.14
CA ARG A 44 14.72 -21.50 14.50
C ARG A 44 14.14 -22.89 14.73
N ILE A 45 12.91 -23.16 14.29
CA ILE A 45 12.31 -24.50 14.38
C ILE A 45 13.10 -25.51 13.56
N LYS A 46 13.55 -25.12 12.36
CA LYS A 46 14.40 -25.97 11.52
C LYS A 46 15.71 -26.35 12.22
N GLN A 47 16.41 -25.37 12.81
CA GLN A 47 17.62 -25.63 13.61
C GLN A 47 17.35 -26.59 14.78
N LEU A 48 16.28 -26.36 15.54
CA LEU A 48 15.91 -27.23 16.66
C LEU A 48 15.66 -28.68 16.22
N ARG A 49 15.09 -28.88 15.03
CA ARG A 49 14.88 -30.21 14.46
C ARG A 49 16.18 -30.88 14.04
N GLU A 50 17.10 -30.13 13.44
CA GLU A 50 18.43 -30.61 13.07
C GLU A 50 19.22 -31.03 14.32
N ASP A 51 19.25 -30.18 15.35
CA ASP A 51 19.90 -30.49 16.64
C ASP A 51 19.30 -31.72 17.33
N ALA A 52 17.97 -31.82 17.37
CA ALA A 52 17.28 -32.98 17.95
C ALA A 52 17.59 -34.28 17.19
N SER A 53 17.74 -34.21 15.88
CA SER A 53 18.10 -35.37 15.06
C SER A 53 19.51 -35.88 15.38
N LEU A 54 20.48 -34.97 15.59
CA LEU A 54 21.86 -35.29 15.98
C LEU A 54 21.92 -35.91 17.38
N GLN A 55 21.14 -35.39 18.33
CA GLN A 55 21.09 -35.92 19.70
C GLN A 55 20.40 -37.29 19.78
N LYS A 56 19.40 -37.57 18.94
CA LYS A 56 18.76 -38.89 18.86
C LYS A 56 19.73 -40.01 18.47
N VAL A 57 20.70 -39.73 17.59
CA VAL A 57 21.77 -40.68 17.24
C VAL A 57 22.60 -41.07 18.46
N GLN A 58 22.76 -40.15 19.42
CA GLN A 58 23.59 -40.36 20.60
C GLN A 58 22.85 -41.04 21.76
N HIS A 59 21.54 -40.84 21.92
CA HIS A 59 20.78 -41.29 23.11
C HIS A 59 19.46 -42.01 22.75
N ALA A 60 19.56 -43.26 22.27
CA ALA A 60 18.43 -44.08 21.81
C ALA A 60 17.37 -44.42 22.89
N GLN A 61 17.63 -44.22 24.18
CA GLN A 61 16.68 -44.59 25.25
C GLN A 61 15.52 -43.60 25.45
N LYS A 62 15.54 -42.40 24.84
CA LYS A 62 14.49 -41.36 24.98
C LYS A 62 13.56 -41.23 23.76
N LEU A 63 13.46 -42.27 22.94
CA LEU A 63 12.85 -42.21 21.60
C LEU A 63 11.37 -41.78 21.54
N GLN A 64 10.50 -42.26 22.45
CA GLN A 64 9.06 -41.94 22.39
C GLN A 64 8.76 -40.47 22.69
N THR A 65 9.32 -39.94 23.77
CA THR A 65 9.15 -38.53 24.15
C THR A 65 9.74 -37.61 23.09
N ASN A 66 10.92 -37.94 22.56
CA ASN A 66 11.55 -37.17 21.48
C ASN A 66 10.74 -37.23 20.16
N ARG A 67 10.03 -38.33 19.89
CA ARG A 67 9.15 -38.44 18.71
C ARG A 67 7.90 -37.57 18.83
N TRP A 68 7.31 -37.47 20.02
CA TRP A 68 6.17 -36.59 20.25
C TRP A 68 6.53 -35.11 20.04
N TYR A 69 7.65 -34.66 20.62
CA TYR A 69 8.12 -33.27 20.42
C TYR A 69 8.44 -32.96 18.95
N GLU A 70 9.03 -33.89 18.20
CA GLU A 70 9.26 -33.72 16.77
C GLU A 70 7.99 -33.52 15.97
N LEU A 71 6.95 -34.32 16.22
CA LEU A 71 5.67 -34.19 15.54
C LEU A 71 5.04 -32.82 15.82
N ARG A 72 5.11 -32.37 17.07
CA ARG A 72 4.63 -31.04 17.49
C ARG A 72 5.37 -29.91 16.76
N LEU A 73 6.70 -30.00 16.64
CA LEU A 73 7.50 -29.03 15.89
C LEU A 73 7.16 -29.03 14.38
N ILE A 74 6.84 -30.18 13.79
CA ILE A 74 6.43 -30.28 12.38
C ILE A 74 5.06 -29.60 12.18
N GLU A 75 4.08 -29.89 13.04
CA GLU A 75 2.75 -29.29 12.98
C GLU A 75 2.81 -27.76 13.15
N GLU A 76 3.62 -27.29 14.10
CA GLU A 76 3.82 -25.87 14.35
C GLU A 76 4.52 -25.18 13.17
N ALA A 77 5.58 -25.80 12.61
CA ALA A 77 6.22 -25.30 11.39
C ALA A 77 5.25 -25.20 10.22
N GLN A 78 4.39 -26.21 10.00
CA GLN A 78 3.41 -26.17 8.93
C GLN A 78 2.38 -25.05 9.14
N THR A 79 1.91 -24.86 10.36
CA THR A 79 0.97 -23.79 10.71
C THR A 79 1.57 -22.41 10.45
N LEU A 80 2.82 -22.21 10.87
CA LEU A 80 3.56 -20.97 10.66
C LEU A 80 3.87 -20.72 9.18
N GLN A 81 4.17 -21.77 8.42
CA GLN A 81 4.37 -21.69 6.98
C GLN A 81 3.08 -21.26 6.25
N ASN A 82 1.94 -21.87 6.60
CA ASN A 82 0.64 -21.48 6.04
C ASN A 82 0.32 -20.01 6.36
N LYS A 83 0.60 -19.57 7.59
CA LYS A 83 0.44 -18.17 7.99
C LYS A 83 1.36 -17.25 7.18
N LEU A 84 2.63 -17.61 7.01
CA LEU A 84 3.60 -16.85 6.23
C LEU A 84 3.13 -16.70 4.77
N ASP A 85 2.63 -17.76 4.16
CA ASP A 85 2.14 -17.74 2.78
C ASP A 85 0.91 -16.84 2.63
N PHE A 86 -0.02 -16.90 3.60
CA PHE A 86 -1.15 -15.96 3.67
C PHE A 86 -0.68 -14.50 3.75
N LEU A 87 0.24 -14.19 4.67
CA LEU A 87 0.73 -12.81 4.85
C LEU A 87 1.51 -12.31 3.63
N ARG A 88 2.22 -13.19 2.91
CA ARG A 88 2.89 -12.83 1.64
C ARG A 88 1.89 -12.45 0.55
N VAL A 89 0.76 -13.13 0.47
CA VAL A 89 -0.33 -12.75 -0.43
C VAL A 89 -0.92 -11.40 -0.02
N GLU A 90 -1.17 -11.19 1.27
CA GLU A 90 -1.69 -9.92 1.78
C GLU A 90 -0.73 -8.75 1.50
N MET A 91 0.58 -8.96 1.69
CA MET A 91 1.62 -8.00 1.36
C MET A 91 1.60 -7.61 -0.12
N SER A 92 1.46 -8.59 -1.01
CA SER A 92 1.35 -8.35 -2.45
C SER A 92 0.13 -7.48 -2.79
N ASN A 93 -1.02 -7.82 -2.21
CA ASN A 93 -2.27 -7.08 -2.42
C ASN A 93 -2.17 -5.62 -1.94
N ILE A 94 -1.62 -5.38 -0.75
CA ILE A 94 -1.44 -4.03 -0.22
C ILE A 94 -0.43 -3.23 -1.05
N SER A 95 0.65 -3.87 -1.50
CA SER A 95 1.64 -3.22 -2.35
C SER A 95 1.02 -2.77 -3.68
N ALA A 96 0.19 -3.63 -4.30
CA ALA A 96 -0.55 -3.28 -5.50
C ALA A 96 -1.53 -2.12 -5.26
N LEU A 97 -2.25 -2.11 -4.14
CA LEU A 97 -3.16 -1.02 -3.77
C LEU A 97 -2.42 0.32 -3.59
N ILE A 98 -1.26 0.32 -2.92
CA ILE A 98 -0.44 1.53 -2.75
C ILE A 98 -0.02 2.10 -4.11
N VAL A 99 0.42 1.25 -5.04
CA VAL A 99 0.79 1.67 -6.39
C VAL A 99 -0.40 2.27 -7.14
N GLN A 100 -1.56 1.60 -7.12
CA GLN A 100 -2.78 2.08 -7.77
C GLN A 100 -3.24 3.42 -7.21
N MET A 101 -3.25 3.57 -5.88
CA MET A 101 -3.64 4.82 -5.23
C MET A 101 -2.67 5.95 -5.53
N SER A 102 -1.37 5.68 -5.49
CA SER A 102 -0.33 6.66 -5.83
C SER A 102 -0.47 7.13 -7.28
N HIS A 103 -0.74 6.21 -8.21
CA HIS A 103 -1.00 6.55 -9.61
C HIS A 103 -2.27 7.39 -9.76
N LYS A 104 -3.38 6.98 -9.13
CA LYS A 104 -4.65 7.72 -9.16
C LYS A 104 -4.50 9.13 -8.59
N GLN A 105 -3.78 9.28 -7.48
CA GLN A 105 -3.48 10.59 -6.90
C GLN A 105 -2.76 11.50 -7.90
N LYS A 106 -1.71 11.00 -8.56
CA LYS A 106 -0.97 11.77 -9.59
C LYS A 106 -1.87 12.18 -10.76
N VAL A 107 -2.67 11.25 -11.28
CA VAL A 107 -3.59 11.51 -12.41
C VAL A 107 -4.65 12.55 -12.03
N VAL A 108 -5.26 12.42 -10.85
CA VAL A 108 -6.30 13.36 -10.41
C VAL A 108 -5.73 14.73 -10.10
N ALA A 109 -4.53 14.79 -9.50
CA ALA A 109 -3.82 16.05 -9.25
C ALA A 109 -3.47 16.77 -10.57
N GLY A 110 -2.96 16.04 -11.58
CA GLY A 110 -2.70 16.60 -12.91
C GLY A 110 -3.98 17.16 -13.55
N LYS A 111 -5.07 16.39 -13.53
CA LYS A 111 -6.37 16.86 -14.04
C LYS A 111 -6.90 18.09 -13.30
N ALA A 112 -6.65 18.20 -11.99
CA ALA A 112 -7.03 19.37 -11.21
C ALA A 112 -6.23 20.61 -11.65
N GLN A 113 -4.93 20.44 -11.91
CA GLN A 113 -4.06 21.50 -12.39
C GLN A 113 -4.46 21.96 -13.80
N ASP A 114 -4.76 21.03 -14.71
CA ASP A 114 -5.23 21.35 -16.06
C ASP A 114 -6.56 22.11 -16.02
N ALA A 115 -7.50 21.68 -15.15
CA ALA A 115 -8.77 22.36 -14.98
C ALA A 115 -8.60 23.79 -14.41
N LEU A 116 -7.63 24.00 -13.51
CA LEU A 116 -7.30 25.33 -13.01
C LEU A 116 -6.70 26.22 -14.10
N LYS A 117 -5.86 25.66 -14.97
CA LYS A 117 -5.27 26.39 -16.09
C LYS A 117 -6.34 26.83 -17.09
N ALA A 118 -7.21 25.90 -17.50
CA ALA A 118 -8.34 26.21 -18.38
C ALA A 118 -9.29 27.26 -17.79
N MET A 119 -9.53 27.24 -16.47
CA MET A 119 -10.32 28.27 -15.80
C MET A 119 -9.66 29.66 -15.89
N ARG A 120 -8.33 29.74 -15.75
CA ARG A 120 -7.59 31.01 -15.87
C ARG A 120 -7.65 31.56 -17.28
N GLU A 121 -7.41 30.70 -18.28
CA GLU A 121 -7.52 31.05 -19.70
C GLU A 121 -8.95 31.54 -20.05
N GLU A 122 -10.00 30.87 -19.55
CA GLU A 122 -11.39 31.33 -19.71
C GLU A 122 -11.66 32.71 -19.08
N LEU A 123 -11.01 33.02 -17.95
CA LEU A 123 -11.14 34.31 -17.28
C LEU A 123 -10.39 35.41 -18.03
N GLU A 124 -9.17 35.13 -18.50
CA GLU A 124 -8.38 36.07 -19.32
C GLU A 124 -9.13 36.44 -20.61
N ILE A 125 -9.67 35.44 -21.33
CA ILE A 125 -10.46 35.67 -22.55
C ILE A 125 -11.69 36.56 -22.25
N LYS A 126 -12.36 36.36 -21.12
CA LYS A 126 -13.51 37.20 -20.73
C LYS A 126 -13.10 38.63 -20.43
N VAL A 127 -12.00 38.83 -19.72
CA VAL A 127 -11.45 40.16 -19.42
C VAL A 127 -11.07 40.88 -20.72
N ASP A 128 -10.41 40.20 -21.65
CA ASP A 128 -10.01 40.75 -22.95
C ASP A 128 -11.24 41.14 -23.79
N LEU A 129 -12.28 40.30 -23.81
CA LEU A 129 -13.54 40.58 -24.51
C LEU A 129 -14.30 41.76 -23.88
N GLU A 130 -14.32 41.87 -22.55
CA GLU A 130 -14.92 43.00 -21.85
C GLU A 130 -14.16 44.30 -22.18
N GLN A 131 -12.83 44.30 -22.10
CA GLN A 131 -12.01 45.46 -22.45
C GLN A 131 -12.18 45.89 -23.91
N ALA A 132 -12.23 44.92 -24.84
CA ALA A 132 -12.47 45.20 -26.26
C ALA A 132 -13.86 45.78 -26.52
N ASN A 133 -14.88 45.37 -25.75
CA ASN A 133 -16.22 45.96 -25.84
C ASN A 133 -16.29 47.37 -25.24
N TYR A 134 -15.59 47.64 -24.13
CA TYR A 134 -15.51 48.99 -23.55
C TYR A 134 -14.83 49.99 -24.49
N GLN A 135 -13.82 49.56 -25.27
CA GLN A 135 -13.14 50.42 -26.26
C GLN A 135 -13.97 50.70 -27.53
N ARG A 136 -15.05 49.95 -27.78
CA ARG A 136 -15.94 50.12 -28.94
C ARG A 136 -17.16 51.00 -28.66
N LEU A 137 -17.38 51.40 -27.41
CA LEU A 137 -18.45 52.34 -27.06
C LEU A 137 -18.04 53.75 -27.50
N PRO A 138 -18.84 54.46 -28.31
CA PRO A 138 -18.50 55.82 -28.71
C PRO A 138 -18.54 56.72 -27.47
N SER A 139 -17.43 57.40 -27.21
CA SER A 139 -17.36 58.52 -26.27
C SER A 139 -18.37 59.56 -26.72
N SER A 140 -19.45 59.72 -25.94
CA SER A 140 -20.49 60.74 -26.12
C SER A 140 -19.94 62.13 -25.82
#